data_AF-A0A935H7M7-F1
#
_entry.id   AF-A0A935H7M7-F1
#
_cell.length_a   1.000
_cell.length_b   1.000
_cell.length_c   1.000
_cell.angle_alpha   90.00
_cell.angle_beta   90.00
_cell.angle_gamma   90.00
#
_symmetry.space_group_name_H-M   'P 1'
#
loop_
_entity.id
_entity.type
_entity.pdbx_description
1 polymer ?
#
loop_
_entity_poly.entity_id
_entity_poly.type
_entity_poly.pdbx_seq_one_letter_code
_entity_poly.pdbx_strand_id
1 'polypeptide(L)'
;MVGINGQKGEVIGSPAPGSRFTKVQIGMSMRQVVDTIGNPNDEGSYITGKAWIPYYYGNDRYRTEFAYKGAGRLIFAENSSWYRGRYGSGRLVKIIHDAKDSGYR
;
A
#
# COMPACT_ATOMS: atom_id res chain seq x y z
N MET A 1 6.82 -11.61 -4.21
CA MET A 1 5.78 -12.18 -5.10
C MET A 1 5.59 -11.30 -6.34
N VAL A 2 5.01 -11.85 -7.41
CA VAL A 2 4.60 -11.10 -8.61
C VAL A 2 3.08 -10.91 -8.55
N GLY A 3 2.63 -9.66 -8.54
CA GLY A 3 1.22 -9.28 -8.54
C GLY A 3 0.70 -8.94 -9.93
N ILE A 4 -0.41 -8.22 -9.96
CA ILE A 4 -1.10 -7.81 -11.19
C ILE A 4 -0.13 -7.04 -12.10
N ASN A 5 -0.19 -7.29 -13.41
CA ASN A 5 0.66 -6.66 -14.43
C ASN A 5 2.18 -6.85 -14.20
N GLY A 6 2.58 -7.98 -13.59
CA GLY A 6 3.99 -8.27 -13.35
C GLY A 6 4.64 -7.43 -12.24
N GLN A 7 3.84 -6.69 -11.46
CA GLN A 7 4.38 -5.84 -10.40
C GLN A 7 5.03 -6.68 -9.31
N LYS A 8 6.28 -6.35 -8.98
CA LYS A 8 6.97 -6.98 -7.86
C LYS A 8 6.53 -6.33 -6.56
N GLY A 9 6.29 -7.16 -5.56
CA GLY A 9 6.09 -6.69 -4.21
C GLY A 9 6.19 -7.79 -3.16
N GLU A 10 5.85 -7.44 -1.95
CA GLU A 10 6.19 -8.21 -0.76
C GLU A 10 4.95 -8.50 0.08
N VAL A 11 4.86 -9.71 0.63
CA VAL A 11 3.85 -10.08 1.62
C VAL A 11 4.57 -10.55 2.86
N ILE A 12 4.24 -9.95 3.98
CA ILE A 12 4.86 -10.23 5.28
C ILE A 12 3.78 -10.77 6.20
N GLY A 13 4.10 -11.83 6.93
CA GLY A 13 3.18 -12.49 7.84
C GLY A 13 2.15 -13.38 7.13
N SER A 14 1.18 -13.86 7.90
CA SER A 14 0.08 -14.69 7.39
C SER A 14 -1.25 -14.00 7.69
N PRO A 15 -2.22 -14.01 6.75
CA PRO A 15 -3.53 -13.44 6.99
C PRO A 15 -4.21 -14.13 8.16
N ALA A 16 -4.81 -13.34 9.06
CA ALA A 16 -5.73 -13.89 10.04
C ALA A 16 -6.93 -14.56 9.34
N PRO A 17 -7.57 -15.58 9.95
CA PRO A 17 -8.81 -16.16 9.42
C PRO A 17 -9.86 -15.09 9.12
N GLY A 18 -10.39 -15.07 7.90
CA GLY A 18 -11.36 -14.06 7.47
C GLY A 18 -10.78 -12.66 7.22
N SER A 19 -9.45 -12.50 7.21
CA SER A 19 -8.83 -11.20 6.93
C SER A 19 -9.24 -10.68 5.56
N ARG A 20 -9.67 -9.41 5.54
CA ARG A 20 -10.03 -8.68 4.32
C ARG A 20 -8.86 -8.58 3.33
N PHE A 21 -7.61 -8.67 3.79
CA PHE A 21 -6.43 -8.59 2.94
C PHE A 21 -6.28 -9.77 1.96
N THR A 22 -6.97 -10.87 2.19
CA THR A 22 -7.01 -11.99 1.22
C THR A 22 -7.67 -11.60 -0.11
N LYS A 23 -8.43 -10.49 -0.14
CA LYS A 23 -9.10 -9.96 -1.33
C LYS A 23 -8.24 -8.97 -2.12
N VAL A 24 -7.11 -8.52 -1.58
CA VAL A 24 -6.23 -7.56 -2.26
C VAL A 24 -4.96 -8.22 -2.76
N GLN A 25 -4.39 -7.66 -3.83
CA GLN A 25 -3.20 -8.22 -4.50
C GLN A 25 -2.22 -7.10 -4.83
N ILE A 26 -0.91 -7.42 -4.81
CA ILE A 26 0.13 -6.50 -5.30
C ILE A 26 -0.28 -6.00 -6.70
N GLY A 27 -0.13 -4.69 -6.92
CA GLY A 27 -0.46 -4.00 -8.15
C GLY A 27 -1.83 -3.33 -8.21
N MET A 28 -2.73 -3.64 -7.26
CA MET A 28 -3.98 -2.89 -7.12
C MET A 28 -3.71 -1.41 -6.81
N SER A 29 -4.52 -0.52 -7.36
CA SER A 29 -4.50 0.89 -6.97
C SER A 29 -5.12 1.08 -5.58
N MET A 30 -4.82 2.21 -4.92
CA MET A 30 -5.48 2.57 -3.65
C MET A 30 -7.00 2.56 -3.77
N ARG A 31 -7.54 3.08 -4.89
CA ARG A 31 -8.97 3.08 -5.14
C ARG A 31 -9.54 1.67 -5.24
N GLN A 32 -8.89 0.78 -6.00
CA GLN A 32 -9.30 -0.63 -6.09
C GLN A 32 -9.29 -1.31 -4.72
N VAL A 33 -8.27 -1.04 -3.91
CA VAL A 33 -8.19 -1.55 -2.54
C VAL A 33 -9.38 -1.06 -1.71
N VAL A 34 -9.63 0.26 -1.68
CA VAL A 34 -10.74 0.83 -0.91
C VAL A 34 -12.09 0.32 -1.38
N ASP A 35 -12.30 0.21 -2.69
CA ASP A 35 -13.54 -0.34 -3.26
C ASP A 35 -13.71 -1.83 -2.89
N THR A 36 -12.61 -2.56 -2.62
CA THR A 36 -12.64 -4.00 -2.29
C THR A 36 -12.77 -4.28 -0.79
N ILE A 37 -12.10 -3.51 0.07
CA ILE A 37 -11.97 -3.81 1.51
C ILE A 37 -12.38 -2.66 2.44
N GLY A 38 -12.86 -1.56 1.86
CA GLY A 38 -13.26 -0.34 2.56
C GLY A 38 -12.10 0.62 2.84
N ASN A 39 -12.45 1.80 3.38
CA ASN A 39 -11.48 2.81 3.80
C ASN A 39 -10.57 2.29 4.91
N PRO A 40 -9.29 2.71 4.96
CA PRO A 40 -8.42 2.45 6.10
C PRO A 40 -8.90 3.17 7.36
N ASN A 41 -8.42 2.71 8.51
CA ASN A 41 -8.60 3.40 9.79
C ASN A 41 -7.77 4.69 9.85
N ASP A 42 -6.57 4.64 9.29
CA ASP A 42 -5.64 5.76 9.20
C ASP A 42 -4.78 5.63 7.94
N GLU A 43 -4.36 6.75 7.37
CA GLU A 43 -3.54 6.81 6.16
C GLU A 43 -2.43 7.86 6.27
N GLY A 44 -1.23 7.52 5.78
CA GLY A 44 -0.10 8.45 5.84
C GLY A 44 0.94 8.21 4.76
N SER A 45 1.51 9.29 4.23
CA SER A 45 2.49 9.26 3.15
C SER A 45 3.86 9.74 3.62
N TYR A 46 4.92 9.14 3.10
CA TYR A 46 6.31 9.51 3.37
C TYR A 46 7.18 9.41 2.12
N ILE A 47 8.25 10.22 2.09
CA ILE A 47 9.24 10.23 1.02
C ILE A 47 10.20 9.05 1.23
N THR A 48 10.59 8.39 0.14
CA THR A 48 11.60 7.32 0.18
C THR A 48 12.98 7.86 -0.19
N GLY A 49 14.04 7.10 0.11
CA GLY A 49 15.41 7.44 -0.32
C GLY A 49 15.58 7.59 -1.84
N LYS A 50 14.68 7.00 -2.64
CA LYS A 50 14.73 7.08 -4.11
C LYS A 50 14.41 8.48 -4.65
N ALA A 51 13.70 9.30 -3.88
CA ALA A 51 13.41 10.68 -4.25
C ALA A 51 14.69 11.56 -4.31
N TRP A 52 15.76 11.13 -3.63
CA TRP A 52 17.01 11.87 -3.51
C TRP A 52 18.10 11.37 -4.48
N ILE A 53 17.80 10.38 -5.31
CA ILE A 53 18.72 9.89 -6.34
C ILE A 53 18.67 10.87 -7.53
N PRO A 54 19.79 11.54 -7.89
CA PRO A 54 19.81 12.43 -9.05
C PRO A 54 19.37 11.71 -10.33
N TYR A 55 18.55 12.37 -11.15
CA TYR A 55 18.00 11.84 -12.41
C TYR A 55 17.18 10.54 -12.28
N TYR A 56 16.64 10.25 -11.09
CA TYR A 56 15.73 9.13 -10.89
C TYR A 56 14.29 9.51 -11.27
N TYR A 57 13.87 9.03 -12.44
CA TYR A 57 12.51 9.20 -12.96
C TYR A 57 11.62 7.95 -12.72
N GLY A 58 12.13 6.98 -11.95
CA GLY A 58 11.41 5.76 -11.60
C GLY A 58 10.35 5.97 -10.51
N ASN A 59 9.46 4.98 -10.34
CA ASN A 59 8.40 4.99 -9.32
C ASN A 59 8.94 4.74 -7.90
N ASP A 60 8.08 4.79 -6.87
CA ASP A 60 8.45 4.55 -5.46
C ASP A 60 9.31 5.66 -4.85
N ARG A 61 9.12 6.91 -5.29
CA ARG A 61 9.72 8.11 -4.64
C ARG A 61 8.93 8.52 -3.40
N TYR A 62 7.65 8.15 -3.36
CA TYR A 62 6.77 8.30 -2.23
C TYR A 62 6.13 6.95 -1.93
N ARG A 63 5.84 6.74 -0.65
CA ARG A 63 5.02 5.65 -0.19
C ARG A 63 3.86 6.17 0.60
N THR A 64 2.72 5.53 0.41
CA THR A 64 1.53 5.76 1.21
C THR A 64 1.15 4.47 1.89
N GLU A 65 0.73 4.58 3.14
CA GLU A 65 0.38 3.45 3.97
C GLU A 65 -1.05 3.58 4.41
N PHE A 66 -1.78 2.48 4.26
CA PHE A 66 -3.13 2.31 4.79
C PHE A 66 -3.06 1.36 5.97
N ALA A 67 -3.46 1.85 7.15
CA ALA A 67 -3.56 1.06 8.37
C ALA A 67 -5.00 0.54 8.54
N TYR A 68 -5.14 -0.77 8.75
CA TYR A 68 -6.41 -1.42 9.03
C TYR A 68 -6.32 -2.14 10.37
N LYS A 69 -7.09 -1.66 11.35
CA LYS A 69 -7.11 -2.19 12.71
C LYS A 69 -7.41 -3.69 12.70
N GLY A 70 -6.53 -4.47 13.34
CA GLY A 70 -6.65 -5.93 13.42
C GLY A 70 -6.45 -6.70 12.12
N ALA A 71 -6.00 -6.04 11.04
CA ALA A 71 -5.68 -6.68 9.77
C ALA A 71 -4.22 -6.45 9.34
N GLY A 72 -3.66 -5.29 9.67
CA GLY A 72 -2.30 -4.89 9.37
C GLY A 72 -2.25 -3.68 8.44
N ARG A 73 -1.24 -3.64 7.57
CA ARG A 73 -0.95 -2.47 6.73
C ARG A 73 -0.75 -2.80 5.26
N LEU A 74 -1.17 -1.87 4.40
CA LEU A 74 -0.95 -1.92 2.97
C LEU A 74 -0.07 -0.74 2.55
N ILE A 75 1.02 -1.00 1.82
CA ILE A 75 1.95 0.03 1.35
C ILE A 75 1.86 0.17 -0.16
N PHE A 76 1.66 1.41 -0.59
CA PHE A 76 1.57 1.80 -1.98
C PHE A 76 2.82 2.57 -2.39
N ALA A 77 3.35 2.29 -3.58
CA ALA A 77 4.44 3.03 -4.17
C ALA A 77 3.91 4.01 -5.23
N GLU A 78 4.36 5.26 -5.16
CA GLU A 78 3.94 6.31 -6.07
C GLU A 78 5.05 7.33 -6.38
N ASN A 79 4.75 8.17 -7.36
CA ASN A 79 5.69 9.13 -7.93
C ASN A 79 5.53 10.57 -7.39
N SER A 80 4.47 10.83 -6.64
CA SER A 80 4.17 12.11 -5.98
C SER A 80 3.27 11.82 -4.79
N SER A 81 3.47 12.49 -3.63
CA SER A 81 2.62 12.23 -2.45
C SER A 81 1.18 12.72 -2.55
N TRP A 82 0.80 13.49 -3.59
CA TRP A 82 -0.52 14.14 -3.62
C TRP A 82 -1.15 14.34 -5.00
N TYR A 83 -0.47 13.95 -6.08
CA TYR A 83 -0.92 14.32 -7.43
C TYR A 83 -2.10 13.46 -7.90
N ARG A 84 -3.31 14.06 -7.90
CA ARG A 84 -4.58 13.62 -8.52
C ARG A 84 -5.64 12.96 -7.60
N GLY A 85 -5.92 13.57 -6.45
CA GLY A 85 -7.07 13.22 -5.60
C GLY A 85 -6.77 12.15 -4.54
N ARG A 86 -7.75 11.87 -3.66
CA ARG A 86 -7.56 11.07 -2.42
C ARG A 86 -6.85 9.72 -2.61
N TYR A 87 -7.00 9.08 -3.77
CA TYR A 87 -6.44 7.74 -4.04
C TYR A 87 -5.38 7.68 -5.14
N GLY A 88 -4.80 8.85 -5.50
CA GLY A 88 -3.54 9.00 -6.23
C GLY A 88 -3.27 8.04 -7.41
N SER A 89 -1.99 7.88 -7.74
CA SER A 89 -1.52 6.92 -8.75
C SER A 89 -0.86 5.68 -8.13
N GLY A 90 -0.84 5.59 -6.79
CA GLY A 90 -0.09 4.60 -6.06
C GLY A 90 -0.57 3.17 -6.29
N ARG A 91 0.40 2.26 -6.30
CA ARG A 91 0.19 0.83 -6.55
C ARG A 91 0.64 0.03 -5.35
N LEU A 92 -0.18 -0.94 -4.95
CA LEU A 92 0.08 -1.80 -3.80
C LEU A 92 1.36 -2.60 -4.04
N VAL A 93 2.40 -2.35 -3.26
CA VAL A 93 3.70 -3.04 -3.36
C VAL A 93 4.02 -3.87 -2.13
N LYS A 94 3.32 -3.66 -1.00
CA LYS A 94 3.52 -4.46 0.20
C LYS A 94 2.21 -4.71 0.94
N ILE A 95 2.01 -5.95 1.36
CA ILE A 95 0.94 -6.35 2.27
C ILE A 95 1.60 -6.85 3.56
N ILE A 96 1.26 -6.25 4.68
CA ILE A 96 1.75 -6.65 6.00
C ILE A 96 0.54 -7.16 6.77
N HIS A 97 0.51 -8.46 7.06
CA HIS A 97 -0.51 -9.04 7.91
C HIS A 97 -0.11 -8.89 9.37
N ASP A 98 -0.95 -8.20 10.14
CA ASP A 98 -0.79 -8.09 11.58
C ASP A 98 -2.18 -8.00 12.25
N ALA A 99 -2.57 -9.10 12.91
CA ALA A 99 -3.84 -9.17 13.63
C ALA A 99 -3.88 -8.28 14.89
N LYS A 100 -2.73 -7.77 15.34
CA LYS A 100 -2.59 -6.90 16.50
C LYS A 100 -2.39 -5.42 16.13
N ASP A 101 -2.41 -5.08 14.84
CA ASP A 101 -2.23 -3.70 14.41
C ASP A 101 -3.31 -2.80 15.02
N SER A 102 -2.88 -1.69 15.61
CA SER A 102 -3.78 -0.69 16.22
C SER A 102 -4.69 -0.02 15.19
N GLY A 103 -4.27 -0.01 13.92
CA GLY A 103 -4.93 0.72 12.84
C GLY A 103 -4.64 2.22 12.85
N TYR A 104 -3.67 2.68 13.64
CA TYR A 104 -3.31 4.09 13.78
C TYR A 104 -1.81 4.28 13.59
N ARG A 105 -1.44 5.49 13.16
CA ARG A 105 -0.06 5.89 12.97
C ARG A 105 0.43 6.88 14.02
#